data_AF-A0A0A1TLI1-F1
#
_entry.id   AF-A0A0A1TLI1-F1
#
_cell.length_a   1.000
_cell.length_b   1.000
_cell.length_c   1.000
_cell.angle_alpha   90.00
_cell.angle_beta   90.00
_cell.angle_gamma   90.00
#
_symmetry.space_group_name_H-M   'P 1'
#
loop_
_entity.id
_entity.type
_entity.pdbx_description
1 polymer ?
#
loop_
_entity_poly.entity_id
_entity_poly.type
_entity_poly.pdbx_seq_one_letter_code
_entity_poly.pdbx_strand_id
1 'polypeptide(L)'
;MFARRTAARISRVTPRVSSLHSARLFSATRISRVQETVNKKSVIREKEIPVTIYDGPGQGDKHTVSVPESAGKVPSESPVPAPENDAVQPLSKKVYDSMPHTMRNMTVHGKTIIITGGARGLGNHMARACAEAGAKNIIIFDANQELGDEAAAELHEKSGLPVSFFKVDVRDGAAINAAVDSVVELYGAPDVLVNSAGIADSNIKAETYDPAMFRRLIDINLTGTFLMSQAVGRAMMAAGKGGSLILVASMSGSIVNYPQEQSCYNASKAGVIQFGKSIAAEWAKYGIRVNTISPGYMDTALNRVPALEAQKKIWRSMTPQNRLGNVDELNGLCVFLASDASSFVTGSDILIDGGYHCW
;
A
#
# COMPACT_ATOMS: atom_id res chain seq x y z
N MET A 1 -65.10 -4.65 19.19
CA MET A 1 -66.42 -4.78 18.52
C MET A 1 -66.25 -4.41 17.06
N PHE A 2 -66.63 -5.33 16.17
CA PHE A 2 -67.01 -5.21 14.75
C PHE A 2 -66.21 -4.30 13.78
N ALA A 3 -65.96 -4.64 12.51
CA ALA A 3 -65.99 -5.86 11.70
C ALA A 3 -65.73 -5.38 10.25
N ARG A 4 -64.97 -6.18 9.47
CA ARG A 4 -65.19 -6.49 8.04
C ARG A 4 -65.05 -5.32 7.02
N ARG A 5 -64.58 -5.49 5.77
CA ARG A 5 -64.74 -6.62 4.83
C ARG A 5 -63.91 -6.39 3.54
N THR A 6 -63.39 -7.50 2.97
CA THR A 6 -63.28 -7.88 1.53
C THR A 6 -62.69 -6.90 0.50
N ALA A 7 -61.62 -7.21 -0.26
CA ALA A 7 -61.30 -8.32 -1.19
C ALA A 7 -61.76 -8.10 -2.66
N ALA A 8 -60.86 -8.51 -3.58
CA ALA A 8 -60.98 -8.85 -5.02
C ALA A 8 -60.25 -7.85 -5.97
N ARG A 9 -59.11 -8.17 -6.62
CA ARG A 9 -58.77 -9.17 -7.68
C ARG A 9 -59.15 -8.66 -9.08
N ILE A 10 -58.18 -8.64 -10.03
CA ILE A 10 -58.22 -9.25 -11.40
C ILE A 10 -57.15 -8.66 -12.39
N SER A 11 -56.41 -9.61 -13.01
CA SER A 11 -55.67 -9.68 -14.31
C SER A 11 -54.89 -8.48 -14.89
N ARG A 12 -53.57 -8.61 -15.15
CA ARG A 12 -52.88 -9.15 -16.36
C ARG A 12 -53.30 -8.51 -17.69
N VAL A 13 -52.39 -7.77 -18.33
CA VAL A 13 -52.07 -7.84 -19.78
C VAL A 13 -50.63 -7.30 -20.00
N THR A 14 -49.78 -8.10 -20.64
CA THR A 14 -48.55 -7.67 -21.31
C THR A 14 -48.84 -7.35 -22.78
N PRO A 15 -48.03 -6.48 -23.41
CA PRO A 15 -47.52 -6.85 -24.72
C PRO A 15 -46.01 -6.69 -24.84
N ARG A 16 -45.39 -7.70 -25.45
CA ARG A 16 -44.06 -7.64 -26.07
C ARG A 16 -44.10 -6.68 -27.25
N VAL A 17 -43.11 -5.80 -27.35
CA VAL A 17 -42.71 -5.20 -28.62
C VAL A 17 -41.26 -5.58 -28.88
N SER A 18 -41.10 -6.33 -29.96
CA SER A 18 -39.86 -6.72 -30.64
C SER A 18 -39.31 -5.56 -31.47
N SER A 19 -38.01 -5.30 -31.38
CA SER A 19 -37.16 -5.02 -32.56
C SER A 19 -35.75 -4.74 -32.09
N LEU A 20 -34.78 -5.59 -32.46
CA LEU A 20 -33.36 -5.23 -32.41
C LEU A 20 -32.57 -6.17 -33.33
N HIS A 21 -31.67 -5.57 -34.10
CA HIS A 21 -30.58 -6.12 -34.92
C HIS A 21 -30.89 -6.48 -36.39
N SER A 22 -30.87 -5.45 -37.24
CA SER A 22 -30.35 -5.61 -38.62
C SER A 22 -28.82 -5.52 -38.59
N ALA A 23 -28.18 -6.52 -39.18
CA ALA A 23 -26.74 -6.63 -39.30
C ALA A 23 -26.17 -5.53 -40.21
N ARG A 24 -25.14 -4.82 -39.76
CA ARG A 24 -24.30 -3.97 -40.62
C ARG A 24 -23.10 -4.80 -41.10
N LEU A 25 -23.12 -5.13 -42.38
CA LEU A 25 -21.97 -5.62 -43.15
C LEU A 25 -20.98 -4.47 -43.32
N PHE A 26 -19.76 -4.61 -42.80
CA PHE A 26 -18.66 -3.69 -43.08
C PHE A 26 -17.97 -4.12 -44.39
N SER A 27 -18.02 -3.21 -45.36
CA SER A 27 -17.38 -3.30 -46.67
C SER A 27 -15.88 -3.04 -46.57
N ALA A 28 -15.07 -3.91 -47.17
CA ALA A 28 -13.62 -3.77 -47.24
C ALA A 28 -13.23 -2.56 -48.11
N THR A 29 -12.46 -1.62 -47.55
CA THR A 29 -11.94 -0.47 -48.30
C THR A 29 -10.41 -0.54 -48.40
N ARG A 30 -9.93 -0.35 -49.63
CA ARG A 30 -8.51 -0.39 -50.06
C ARG A 30 -7.63 0.58 -49.28
N ILE A 31 -6.40 0.13 -49.00
CA ILE A 31 -5.29 0.94 -48.49
C ILE A 31 -4.82 1.88 -49.60
N SER A 32 -5.02 3.19 -49.42
CA SER A 32 -4.31 4.25 -50.16
C SER A 32 -3.08 4.68 -49.36
N ARG A 33 -1.92 4.58 -50.00
CA ARG A 33 -0.61 4.93 -49.45
C ARG A 33 -0.45 6.46 -49.50
N VAL A 34 -0.43 7.14 -48.36
CA VAL A 34 -0.06 8.57 -48.27
C VAL A 34 1.46 8.65 -48.09
N GLN A 35 2.14 9.26 -49.04
CA GLN A 35 3.55 9.66 -48.92
C GLN A 35 3.62 10.99 -48.17
N GLU A 36 4.13 10.99 -46.94
CA GLU A 36 4.55 12.20 -46.25
C GLU A 36 6.02 12.50 -46.58
N THR A 37 6.23 13.56 -47.35
CA THR A 37 7.53 14.21 -47.51
C THR A 37 7.86 15.02 -46.25
N VAL A 38 8.68 14.44 -45.36
CA VAL A 38 9.23 15.15 -44.21
C VAL A 38 10.31 16.14 -44.67
N ASN A 39 10.08 17.41 -44.37
CA ASN A 39 10.99 18.53 -44.58
C ASN A 39 12.25 18.37 -43.71
N LYS A 40 13.34 17.88 -44.28
CA LYS A 40 14.66 17.76 -43.63
C LYS A 40 15.30 19.13 -43.47
N LYS A 41 15.01 19.88 -42.40
CA LYS A 41 15.87 21.00 -41.91
C LYS A 41 15.43 21.57 -40.55
N SER A 42 15.45 20.75 -39.49
CA SER A 42 15.56 21.24 -38.11
C SER A 42 15.81 20.09 -37.10
N VAL A 43 16.85 19.28 -37.34
CA VAL A 43 17.30 18.30 -36.35
C VAL A 43 18.56 18.85 -35.70
N ILE A 44 18.43 19.32 -34.47
CA ILE A 44 19.59 19.58 -33.59
C ILE A 44 20.19 18.19 -33.31
N ARG A 45 21.44 17.96 -33.69
CA ARG A 45 22.13 16.70 -33.41
C ARG A 45 22.41 16.66 -31.90
N GLU A 46 21.91 15.65 -31.20
CA GLU A 46 22.04 15.41 -29.74
C GLU A 46 23.48 15.36 -29.17
N LYS A 47 24.51 15.64 -29.98
CA LYS A 47 25.94 15.53 -29.59
C LYS A 47 26.56 16.86 -29.15
N GLU A 48 25.87 17.97 -29.31
CA GLU A 48 26.40 19.31 -29.06
C GLU A 48 25.36 20.17 -28.33
N ILE A 49 25.68 20.59 -27.11
CA ILE A 49 24.82 21.48 -26.32
C ILE A 49 25.39 22.90 -26.45
N PRO A 50 24.64 23.85 -27.03
CA PRO A 50 25.04 25.24 -27.04
C PRO A 50 24.88 25.82 -25.63
N VAL A 51 25.98 26.34 -25.08
CA VAL A 51 26.00 27.03 -23.78
C VAL A 51 26.36 28.48 -24.02
N THR A 52 25.59 29.39 -23.43
CA THR A 52 25.96 30.82 -23.37
C THR A 52 26.22 31.16 -21.92
N ILE A 53 27.47 31.53 -21.61
CA ILE A 53 27.87 31.94 -20.27
C ILE A 53 27.88 33.46 -20.24
N TYR A 54 27.19 34.05 -19.26
CA TYR A 54 27.19 35.49 -19.03
C TYR A 54 27.98 35.77 -17.75
N ASP A 55 29.15 36.37 -17.91
CA ASP A 55 30.07 36.75 -16.83
C ASP A 55 30.04 38.27 -16.54
N GLY A 56 29.09 38.99 -17.13
CA GLY A 56 28.79 40.39 -16.83
C GLY A 56 27.56 40.92 -17.58
N PRO A 57 27.14 42.18 -17.31
CA PRO A 57 25.98 42.77 -17.98
C PRO A 57 26.29 43.10 -19.45
N GLY A 58 25.70 42.34 -20.37
CA GLY A 58 25.44 42.80 -21.74
C GLY A 58 25.98 41.93 -22.88
N GLN A 59 26.84 40.95 -22.64
CA GLN A 59 27.28 40.03 -23.69
C GLN A 59 27.70 38.69 -23.08
N GLY A 60 27.19 37.59 -23.65
CA GLY A 60 27.50 36.24 -23.18
C GLY A 60 28.31 35.47 -24.20
N ASP A 61 29.36 34.79 -23.75
CA ASP A 61 30.23 33.99 -24.58
C ASP A 61 29.56 32.65 -24.94
N LYS A 62 29.50 32.38 -26.25
CA LYS A 62 28.87 31.18 -26.80
C LYS A 62 29.91 30.11 -27.06
N HIS A 63 29.77 28.98 -26.38
CA HIS A 63 30.59 27.80 -26.63
C HIS A 63 29.71 26.56 -26.78
N THR A 64 30.25 25.56 -27.48
CA THR A 64 29.60 24.26 -27.66
C THR A 64 30.30 23.25 -26.77
N VAL A 65 29.55 22.57 -25.90
CA VAL A 65 30.06 21.45 -25.13
C VAL A 65 29.73 20.15 -25.87
N SER A 66 30.76 19.40 -26.26
CA SER A 66 30.60 18.07 -26.86
C SER A 66 30.27 17.04 -25.78
N VAL A 67 29.19 16.29 -25.97
CA VAL A 67 28.82 15.19 -25.08
C VAL A 67 29.64 13.95 -25.44
N PRO A 68 30.45 13.37 -24.52
CA PRO A 68 31.21 12.16 -24.81
C PRO A 68 30.29 10.99 -25.19
N GLU A 69 30.67 10.16 -26.16
CA GLU A 69 29.85 9.02 -26.64
C GLU A 69 29.52 7.97 -25.55
N SER A 70 30.18 8.03 -24.40
CA SER A 70 29.87 7.22 -23.22
C SER A 70 28.67 7.70 -22.40
N ALA A 71 28.20 8.93 -22.61
CA ALA A 71 27.09 9.50 -21.83
C ALA A 71 25.70 8.94 -22.23
N GLY A 72 25.60 8.27 -23.38
CA GLY A 72 24.37 7.62 -23.87
C GLY A 72 24.18 6.17 -23.42
N LYS A 73 25.13 5.59 -22.68
CA LYS A 73 24.93 4.31 -22.00
C LYS A 73 24.65 4.59 -20.53
N VAL A 74 23.42 4.95 -20.22
CA VAL A 74 22.90 4.66 -18.87
C VAL A 74 23.01 3.14 -18.74
N PRO A 75 23.81 2.61 -17.81
CA PRO A 75 23.81 1.17 -17.57
C PRO A 75 22.37 0.78 -17.21
N SER A 76 21.74 -0.07 -18.02
CA SER A 76 20.43 -0.65 -17.69
C SER A 76 20.57 -1.74 -16.62
N GLU A 77 21.56 -1.63 -15.76
CA GLU A 77 21.64 -2.39 -14.54
C GLU A 77 20.91 -1.55 -13.51
N SER A 78 19.60 -1.80 -13.36
CA SER A 78 18.94 -1.48 -12.10
C SER A 78 19.87 -1.98 -10.99
N PRO A 79 20.21 -1.16 -9.97
CA PRO A 79 21.03 -1.61 -8.87
C PRO A 79 20.47 -2.95 -8.39
N VAL A 80 21.33 -3.97 -8.28
CA VAL A 80 20.97 -5.19 -7.57
C VAL A 80 20.40 -4.73 -6.24
N PRO A 81 19.19 -5.18 -5.83
CA PRO A 81 18.65 -4.82 -4.52
C PRO A 81 19.74 -5.01 -3.49
N ALA A 82 19.93 -4.02 -2.61
CA ALA A 82 20.87 -4.20 -1.51
C ALA A 82 20.54 -5.55 -0.85
N PRO A 83 21.56 -6.38 -0.51
CA PRO A 83 21.29 -7.65 0.15
C PRO A 83 20.39 -7.37 1.35
N GLU A 84 19.28 -8.10 1.45
CA GLU A 84 18.34 -7.96 2.56
C GLU A 84 19.15 -8.11 3.86
N ASN A 85 19.24 -7.03 4.64
CA ASN A 85 19.94 -7.07 5.91
C ASN A 85 19.06 -7.88 6.87
N ASP A 86 19.44 -9.13 7.06
CA ASP A 86 18.59 -10.11 7.71
C ASP A 86 18.72 -10.09 9.25
N ALA A 87 19.61 -9.25 9.77
CA ALA A 87 19.84 -9.05 11.20
C ALA A 87 18.84 -8.06 11.80
N VAL A 88 18.07 -8.51 12.79
CA VAL A 88 17.18 -7.65 13.58
C VAL A 88 17.88 -7.36 14.90
N GLN A 89 18.40 -6.14 15.07
CA GLN A 89 19.09 -5.72 16.30
C GLN A 89 18.26 -4.65 17.02
N PRO A 90 17.49 -5.00 18.07
CA PRO A 90 16.65 -4.04 18.77
C PRO A 90 17.43 -2.92 19.44
N LEU A 91 16.81 -1.74 19.45
CA LEU A 91 17.26 -0.59 20.21
C LEU A 91 17.28 -0.92 21.72
N SER A 92 18.48 -1.12 22.26
CA SER A 92 18.65 -1.35 23.69
C SER A 92 18.26 -0.13 24.52
N LYS A 93 17.79 -0.36 25.76
CA LYS A 93 17.49 0.70 26.73
C LYS A 93 18.67 1.66 26.95
N LYS A 94 19.90 1.13 27.00
CA LYS A 94 21.12 1.94 27.18
C LYS A 94 21.30 2.96 26.04
N VAL A 95 21.06 2.54 24.80
CA VAL A 95 21.17 3.42 23.63
C VAL A 95 19.98 4.39 23.59
N TYR A 96 18.77 3.93 23.87
CA TYR A 96 17.59 4.80 23.98
C TYR A 96 17.81 5.93 25.01
N ASP A 97 18.32 5.59 26.20
CA ASP A 97 18.58 6.54 27.29
C ASP A 97 19.70 7.54 26.96
N SER A 98 20.55 7.26 25.97
CA SER A 98 21.60 8.19 25.50
C SER A 98 21.20 9.01 24.29
N MET A 99 20.11 8.66 23.60
CA MET A 99 19.62 9.41 22.43
C MET A 99 19.14 10.82 22.83
N PRO A 100 19.32 11.83 21.95
CA PRO A 100 18.71 13.15 22.13
C PRO A 100 17.17 13.08 21.96
N HIS A 101 16.46 14.08 22.50
CA HIS A 101 14.99 14.11 22.56
C HIS A 101 14.30 13.78 21.23
N THR A 102 14.66 14.50 20.16
CA THR A 102 14.05 14.28 18.83
C THR A 102 14.22 12.86 18.34
N MET A 103 15.40 12.26 18.54
CA MET A 103 15.65 10.89 18.09
C MET A 103 14.90 9.86 18.93
N ARG A 104 14.72 10.07 20.23
CA ARG A 104 13.86 9.20 21.06
C ARG A 104 12.42 9.17 20.56
N ASN A 105 11.90 10.34 20.16
CA ASN A 105 10.53 10.44 19.64
C ASN A 105 10.35 9.69 18.31
N MET A 106 11.42 9.39 17.58
CA MET A 106 11.40 8.61 16.33
C MET A 106 11.52 7.10 16.55
N THR A 107 11.36 6.63 17.79
CA THR A 107 11.41 5.20 18.14
C THR A 107 10.03 4.71 18.61
N VAL A 108 9.88 3.39 18.69
CA VAL A 108 8.72 2.76 19.33
C VAL A 108 9.12 2.10 20.64
N HIS A 109 10.14 2.64 21.30
CA HIS A 109 10.70 2.06 22.51
C HIS A 109 9.61 1.87 23.57
N GLY A 110 9.47 0.63 24.07
CA GLY A 110 8.50 0.33 25.13
C GLY A 110 7.05 0.09 24.66
N LYS A 111 6.75 0.21 23.36
CA LYS A 111 5.39 0.07 22.81
C LYS A 111 5.01 -1.39 22.51
N THR A 112 3.75 -1.75 22.71
CA THR A 112 3.11 -3.00 22.29
C THR A 112 2.47 -2.81 20.91
N ILE A 113 2.84 -3.64 19.93
CA ILE A 113 2.45 -3.42 18.53
C ILE A 113 1.79 -4.67 17.96
N ILE A 114 0.57 -4.51 17.43
CA ILE A 114 -0.12 -5.55 16.66
C ILE A 114 0.13 -5.33 15.16
N ILE A 115 0.47 -6.38 14.44
CA ILE A 115 0.67 -6.37 12.98
C ILE A 115 -0.19 -7.46 12.35
N THR A 116 -1.13 -7.07 11.49
CA THR A 116 -1.93 -8.01 10.67
C THR A 116 -1.21 -8.30 9.36
N GLY A 117 -1.31 -9.53 8.85
CA GLY A 117 -0.53 -9.93 7.66
C GLY A 117 0.97 -9.96 7.94
N GLY A 118 1.37 -10.18 9.20
CA GLY A 118 2.75 -10.11 9.65
C GLY A 118 3.58 -11.38 9.41
N ALA A 119 2.97 -12.45 8.89
CA ALA A 119 3.69 -13.70 8.61
C ALA A 119 4.65 -13.59 7.43
N ARG A 120 4.45 -12.64 6.50
CA ARG A 120 5.33 -12.44 5.33
C ARG A 120 5.21 -11.05 4.74
N GLY A 121 6.07 -10.75 3.76
CA GLY A 121 5.97 -9.55 2.95
C GLY A 121 6.03 -8.26 3.78
N LEU A 122 5.28 -7.23 3.36
CA LEU A 122 5.38 -5.89 3.94
C LEU A 122 5.12 -5.86 5.45
N GLY A 123 4.10 -6.59 5.93
CA GLY A 123 3.78 -6.68 7.35
C GLY A 123 4.94 -7.25 8.17
N ASN A 124 5.60 -8.30 7.66
CA ASN A 124 6.76 -8.89 8.33
C ASN A 124 7.96 -7.93 8.40
N HIS A 125 8.29 -7.24 7.31
CA HIS A 125 9.38 -6.26 7.31
C HIS A 125 9.10 -5.08 8.25
N MET A 126 7.86 -4.59 8.30
CA MET A 126 7.48 -3.55 9.26
C MET A 126 7.51 -4.05 10.72
N ALA A 127 7.17 -5.32 10.97
CA ALA A 127 7.32 -5.92 12.30
C ALA A 127 8.79 -5.98 12.74
N ARG A 128 9.71 -6.36 11.84
CA ARG A 128 11.16 -6.32 12.07
C ARG A 128 11.63 -4.90 12.36
N ALA A 129 11.18 -3.91 11.59
CA ALA A 129 11.52 -2.50 11.82
C ALA A 129 11.04 -1.99 13.19
N CYS A 130 9.84 -2.39 13.61
CA CYS A 130 9.33 -2.08 14.93
C CYS A 130 10.16 -2.73 16.05
N ALA A 131 10.61 -3.97 15.85
CA ALA A 131 11.54 -4.64 16.77
C ALA A 131 12.88 -3.89 16.87
N GLU A 132 13.48 -3.54 15.72
CA GLU A 132 14.71 -2.72 15.66
C GLU A 132 14.54 -1.37 16.36
N ALA A 133 13.38 -0.74 16.23
CA ALA A 133 13.06 0.54 16.86
C ALA A 133 12.64 0.42 18.34
N GLY A 134 12.83 -0.75 18.96
CA GLY A 134 12.73 -0.94 20.42
C GLY A 134 11.35 -1.32 20.95
N ALA A 135 10.45 -1.84 20.10
CA ALA A 135 9.15 -2.33 20.54
C ALA A 135 9.30 -3.28 21.74
N LYS A 136 8.39 -3.17 22.71
CA LYS A 136 8.38 -4.04 23.89
C LYS A 136 7.81 -5.41 23.56
N ASN A 137 6.72 -5.45 22.80
CA ASN A 137 6.06 -6.67 22.38
C ASN A 137 5.64 -6.53 20.91
N ILE A 138 5.85 -7.58 20.13
CA ILE A 138 5.36 -7.71 18.76
C ILE A 138 4.30 -8.81 18.72
N ILE A 139 3.11 -8.48 18.20
CA ILE A 139 2.00 -9.43 18.08
C ILE A 139 1.65 -9.56 16.60
N ILE A 140 1.85 -10.75 16.04
CA ILE A 140 1.56 -11.07 14.65
C ILE A 140 0.18 -11.71 14.56
N PHE A 141 -0.70 -11.13 13.75
CA PHE A 141 -1.99 -11.72 13.36
C PHE A 141 -1.91 -12.13 11.90
N ASP A 142 -2.18 -13.41 11.60
CA ASP A 142 -2.21 -13.92 10.23
C ASP A 142 -3.16 -15.11 10.10
N ALA A 143 -3.68 -15.36 8.90
CA ALA A 143 -4.59 -16.48 8.66
C ALA A 143 -3.83 -17.81 8.47
N ASN A 144 -2.54 -17.75 8.08
CA ASN A 144 -1.71 -18.93 7.88
C ASN A 144 -1.00 -19.33 9.18
N GLN A 145 -1.32 -20.52 9.71
CA GLN A 145 -0.73 -21.03 10.95
C GLN A 145 0.79 -21.23 10.81
N GLU A 146 1.22 -22.00 9.82
CA GLU A 146 2.61 -22.42 9.67
C GLU A 146 3.53 -21.21 9.43
N LEU A 147 3.16 -20.32 8.51
CA LEU A 147 3.94 -19.11 8.23
C LEU A 147 3.94 -18.16 9.42
N GLY A 148 2.84 -18.10 10.18
CA GLY A 148 2.73 -17.25 11.35
C GLY A 148 3.64 -17.72 12.49
N ASP A 149 3.65 -19.02 12.77
CA ASP A 149 4.54 -19.64 13.75
C ASP A 149 6.01 -19.46 13.37
N GLU A 150 6.37 -19.70 12.10
CA GLU A 150 7.73 -19.50 11.58
C GLU A 150 8.18 -18.04 11.73
N ALA A 151 7.36 -17.09 11.28
CA ALA A 151 7.70 -15.67 11.36
C ALA A 151 7.86 -15.17 12.80
N ALA A 152 7.03 -15.65 13.73
CA ALA A 152 7.12 -15.28 15.13
C ALA A 152 8.37 -15.88 15.81
N ALA A 153 8.67 -17.15 15.53
CA ALA A 153 9.85 -17.82 16.04
C ALA A 153 11.14 -17.16 15.53
N GLU A 154 11.22 -16.90 14.22
CA GLU A 154 12.38 -16.27 13.59
C GLU A 154 12.61 -14.85 14.13
N LEU A 155 11.55 -14.05 14.26
CA LEU A 155 11.68 -12.69 14.79
C LEU A 155 12.08 -12.71 16.27
N HIS A 156 11.54 -13.64 17.06
CA HIS A 156 11.94 -13.83 18.45
C HIS A 156 13.42 -14.20 18.56
N GLU A 157 13.89 -15.17 17.78
CA GLU A 157 15.29 -15.62 17.77
C GLU A 157 16.24 -14.49 17.40
N LYS A 158 15.92 -13.73 16.33
CA LYS A 158 16.77 -12.64 15.85
C LYS A 158 16.80 -11.45 16.81
N SER A 159 15.67 -11.08 17.39
CA SER A 159 15.54 -9.86 18.20
C SER A 159 15.74 -10.07 19.71
N GLY A 160 15.45 -11.27 20.23
CA GLY A 160 15.35 -11.54 21.66
C GLY A 160 14.13 -10.88 22.34
N LEU A 161 13.21 -10.27 21.59
CA LEU A 161 12.01 -9.63 22.11
C LEU A 161 10.85 -10.63 22.25
N PRO A 162 9.88 -10.40 23.16
CA PRO A 162 8.62 -11.12 23.15
C PRO A 162 7.88 -10.94 21.80
N VAL A 163 7.70 -12.05 21.08
CA VAL A 163 6.89 -12.11 19.85
C VAL A 163 5.80 -13.15 20.05
N SER A 164 4.58 -12.84 19.67
CA SER A 164 3.45 -13.76 19.77
C SER A 164 2.65 -13.80 18.49
N PHE A 165 2.15 -14.99 18.15
CA PHE A 165 1.35 -15.21 16.96
C PHE A 165 -0.08 -15.60 17.34
N PHE A 166 -1.05 -15.04 16.63
CA PHE A 166 -2.45 -15.42 16.69
C PHE A 166 -2.94 -15.74 15.29
N LYS A 167 -3.45 -16.97 15.10
CA LYS A 167 -4.10 -17.35 13.86
C LYS A 167 -5.47 -16.65 13.77
N VAL A 168 -5.55 -15.62 12.95
CA VAL A 168 -6.74 -14.79 12.78
C VAL A 168 -7.00 -14.55 11.30
N ASP A 169 -8.19 -14.94 10.85
CA ASP A 169 -8.73 -14.45 9.57
C ASP A 169 -9.36 -13.08 9.79
N VAL A 170 -8.89 -12.07 9.06
CA VAL A 170 -9.38 -10.69 9.22
C VAL A 170 -10.86 -10.51 8.85
N ARG A 171 -11.50 -11.52 8.26
CA ARG A 171 -12.94 -11.53 7.97
C ARG A 171 -13.78 -11.98 9.16
N ASP A 172 -13.18 -12.65 10.14
CA ASP A 172 -13.89 -13.18 11.30
C ASP A 172 -13.83 -12.19 12.47
N GLY A 173 -14.87 -11.35 12.57
CA GLY A 173 -14.98 -10.36 13.65
C GLY A 173 -14.99 -10.98 15.05
N ALA A 174 -15.49 -12.20 15.23
CA ALA A 174 -15.52 -12.86 16.54
C ALA A 174 -14.13 -13.34 16.94
N ALA A 175 -13.41 -13.98 16.01
CA ALA A 175 -12.02 -14.39 16.22
C ALA A 175 -11.10 -13.18 16.46
N ILE A 176 -11.30 -12.09 15.72
CA ILE A 176 -10.58 -10.82 15.94
C ILE A 176 -10.79 -10.32 17.37
N ASN A 177 -12.04 -10.22 17.82
CA ASN A 177 -12.34 -9.70 19.16
C ASN A 177 -11.69 -10.56 20.24
N ALA A 178 -11.85 -11.89 20.15
CA ALA A 178 -11.25 -12.83 21.09
C ALA A 178 -9.71 -12.71 21.13
N ALA A 179 -9.06 -12.61 19.98
CA ALA A 179 -7.61 -12.46 19.89
C ALA A 179 -7.13 -11.11 20.48
N VAL A 180 -7.83 -10.00 20.19
CA VAL A 180 -7.51 -8.69 20.78
C VAL A 180 -7.72 -8.70 22.29
N ASP A 181 -8.78 -9.33 22.80
CA ASP A 181 -9.03 -9.48 24.24
C ASP A 181 -7.88 -10.26 24.92
N SER A 182 -7.41 -11.34 24.32
CA SER A 182 -6.23 -12.08 24.80
C SER A 182 -4.96 -11.23 24.79
N VAL A 183 -4.75 -10.39 23.77
CA VAL A 183 -3.62 -9.44 23.74
C VAL A 183 -3.71 -8.44 24.88
N VAL A 184 -4.92 -7.92 25.16
CA VAL A 184 -5.15 -6.99 26.27
C VAL A 184 -4.89 -7.66 27.62
N GLU A 185 -5.31 -8.90 27.80
CA GLU A 185 -5.06 -9.67 29.02
C GLU A 185 -3.56 -9.90 29.27
N LEU A 186 -2.81 -10.26 28.21
CA LEU A 186 -1.39 -10.60 28.31
C LEU A 186 -0.47 -9.37 28.39
N TYR A 187 -0.78 -8.31 27.64
CA TYR A 187 0.15 -7.19 27.39
C TYR A 187 -0.43 -5.81 27.74
N GLY A 188 -1.71 -5.74 28.11
CA GLY A 188 -2.47 -4.50 28.20
C GLY A 188 -2.89 -3.98 26.83
N ALA A 189 -3.56 -2.82 26.81
CA ALA A 189 -4.00 -2.21 25.56
C ALA A 189 -2.80 -1.89 24.64
N PRO A 190 -2.88 -2.29 23.34
CA PRO A 190 -1.82 -2.05 22.38
C PRO A 190 -1.61 -0.55 22.14
N ASP A 191 -0.39 -0.17 21.80
CA ASP A 191 -0.01 1.20 21.46
C ASP A 191 -0.21 1.48 19.97
N VAL A 192 0.02 0.46 19.14
CA VAL A 192 0.05 0.59 17.68
C VAL A 192 -0.63 -0.61 17.02
N LEU A 193 -1.39 -0.34 15.97
CA LEU A 193 -1.84 -1.33 15.00
C LEU A 193 -1.23 -1.01 13.63
N VAL A 194 -0.48 -1.95 13.06
CA VAL A 194 -0.07 -1.97 11.65
C VAL A 194 -0.99 -2.94 10.92
N ASN A 195 -1.98 -2.41 10.22
CA ASN A 195 -2.97 -3.22 9.51
C ASN A 195 -2.50 -3.47 8.07
N SER A 196 -1.77 -4.56 7.86
CA SER A 196 -1.13 -4.90 6.58
C SER A 196 -1.75 -6.11 5.86
N ALA A 197 -2.71 -6.80 6.49
CA ALA A 197 -3.42 -7.91 5.84
C ALA A 197 -4.13 -7.44 4.56
N GLY A 198 -3.96 -8.19 3.47
CA GLY A 198 -4.59 -7.85 2.20
C GLY A 198 -4.24 -8.83 1.09
N ILE A 199 -5.05 -8.80 0.05
CA ILE A 199 -4.83 -9.54 -1.20
C ILE A 199 -4.96 -8.61 -2.40
N ALA A 200 -4.38 -9.03 -3.53
CA ALA A 200 -4.53 -8.35 -4.81
C ALA A 200 -4.89 -9.38 -5.88
N ASP A 201 -6.07 -9.21 -6.48
CA ASP A 201 -6.42 -9.87 -7.73
C ASP A 201 -5.99 -8.94 -8.87
N SER A 202 -5.11 -9.41 -9.74
CA SER A 202 -4.49 -8.64 -10.82
C SER A 202 -4.68 -9.33 -12.17
N ASN A 203 -4.72 -8.55 -13.24
CA ASN A 203 -4.97 -9.01 -14.62
C ASN A 203 -6.35 -9.68 -14.76
N ILE A 204 -7.36 -9.14 -14.07
CA ILE A 204 -8.75 -9.57 -14.17
C ILE A 204 -9.59 -8.41 -14.68
N LYS A 205 -10.13 -8.58 -15.89
CA LYS A 205 -10.98 -7.59 -16.54
C LYS A 205 -12.31 -7.41 -15.81
N ALA A 206 -12.79 -6.18 -15.75
CA ALA A 206 -13.99 -5.84 -14.99
C ALA A 206 -15.25 -6.54 -15.50
N GLU A 207 -15.39 -6.70 -16.83
CA GLU A 207 -16.54 -7.32 -17.47
C GLU A 207 -16.62 -8.84 -17.29
N THR A 208 -15.53 -9.48 -16.84
CA THR A 208 -15.46 -10.93 -16.57
C THR A 208 -15.10 -11.27 -15.12
N TYR A 209 -15.04 -10.27 -14.23
CA TYR A 209 -14.65 -10.51 -12.84
C TYR A 209 -15.75 -11.29 -12.13
N ASP A 210 -15.42 -12.48 -11.61
CA ASP A 210 -16.29 -13.24 -10.70
C ASP A 210 -16.74 -12.40 -9.49
N PRO A 211 -18.07 -12.17 -9.31
CA PRO A 211 -18.61 -11.47 -8.15
C PRO A 211 -18.23 -12.07 -6.79
N ALA A 212 -17.98 -13.38 -6.70
CA ALA A 212 -17.57 -14.01 -5.44
C ALA A 212 -16.14 -13.62 -5.06
N MET A 213 -15.22 -13.61 -6.02
CA MET A 213 -13.85 -13.13 -5.84
C MET A 213 -13.84 -11.63 -5.48
N PHE A 214 -14.65 -10.81 -6.17
CA PHE A 214 -14.82 -9.40 -5.87
C PHE A 214 -15.22 -9.18 -4.39
N ARG A 215 -16.27 -9.89 -3.92
CA ARG A 215 -16.72 -9.78 -2.53
C ARG A 215 -15.64 -10.21 -1.55
N ARG A 216 -14.95 -11.32 -1.83
CA ARG A 216 -13.83 -11.79 -0.98
C ARG A 216 -12.72 -10.76 -0.87
N LEU A 217 -12.34 -10.10 -1.97
CA LEU A 217 -11.30 -9.08 -1.95
C LEU A 217 -11.72 -7.88 -1.10
N ILE A 218 -12.95 -7.36 -1.29
CA ILE A 218 -13.48 -6.28 -0.45
C ILE A 218 -13.53 -6.70 1.02
N ASP A 219 -13.97 -7.92 1.30
CA ASP A 219 -14.11 -8.43 2.67
C ASP A 219 -12.76 -8.53 3.39
N ILE A 220 -11.70 -8.94 2.69
CA ILE A 220 -10.34 -8.98 3.27
C ILE A 220 -9.77 -7.57 3.40
N ASN A 221 -9.74 -6.80 2.31
CA ASN A 221 -8.98 -5.55 2.25
C ASN A 221 -9.67 -4.40 2.98
N LEU A 222 -10.99 -4.29 2.89
CA LEU A 222 -11.75 -3.17 3.45
C LEU A 222 -12.51 -3.57 4.71
N THR A 223 -13.36 -4.60 4.64
CA THR A 223 -14.13 -5.04 5.83
C THR A 223 -13.19 -5.52 6.94
N GLY A 224 -12.17 -6.31 6.61
CA GLY A 224 -11.18 -6.77 7.58
C GLY A 224 -10.37 -5.63 8.18
N THR A 225 -10.02 -4.62 7.38
CA THR A 225 -9.40 -3.39 7.88
C THR A 225 -10.30 -2.69 8.91
N PHE A 226 -11.60 -2.57 8.62
CA PHE A 226 -12.58 -2.02 9.53
C PHE A 226 -12.68 -2.83 10.83
N LEU A 227 -12.86 -4.16 10.75
CA LEU A 227 -13.05 -5.01 11.92
C LEU A 227 -11.85 -4.97 12.87
N MET A 228 -10.63 -5.09 12.34
CA MET A 228 -9.41 -4.98 13.14
C MET A 228 -9.23 -3.59 13.77
N SER A 229 -9.47 -2.54 12.98
CA SER A 229 -9.37 -1.16 13.50
C SER A 229 -10.39 -0.92 14.62
N GLN A 230 -11.61 -1.46 14.46
CA GLN A 230 -12.67 -1.32 15.46
C GLN A 230 -12.31 -2.05 16.77
N ALA A 231 -11.82 -3.29 16.69
CA ALA A 231 -11.43 -4.05 17.87
C ALA A 231 -10.29 -3.40 18.65
N VAL A 232 -9.20 -3.03 17.95
CA VAL A 232 -8.05 -2.37 18.57
C VAL A 232 -8.40 -0.96 19.07
N GLY A 233 -9.15 -0.19 18.28
CA GLY A 233 -9.61 1.14 18.66
C GLY A 233 -10.45 1.13 19.93
N ARG A 234 -11.38 0.17 20.08
CA ARG A 234 -12.14 -0.01 21.32
C ARG A 234 -11.24 -0.34 22.52
N ALA A 235 -10.24 -1.21 22.34
CA ALA A 235 -9.28 -1.54 23.40
C ALA A 235 -8.48 -0.30 23.85
N MET A 236 -7.99 0.50 22.89
CA MET A 236 -7.28 1.77 23.18
C MET A 236 -8.18 2.78 23.91
N MET A 237 -9.43 2.94 23.46
CA MET A 237 -10.40 3.86 24.08
C MET A 237 -10.76 3.42 25.49
N ALA A 238 -11.00 2.12 25.71
CA ALA A 238 -11.34 1.59 27.03
C ALA A 238 -10.20 1.80 28.05
N ALA A 239 -8.95 1.74 27.59
CA ALA A 239 -7.78 2.01 28.43
C ALA A 239 -7.45 3.51 28.61
N GLY A 240 -8.07 4.41 27.84
CA GLY A 240 -7.80 5.85 27.90
C GLY A 240 -6.37 6.24 27.52
N LYS A 241 -5.66 5.40 26.74
CA LYS A 241 -4.22 5.53 26.47
C LYS A 241 -3.88 6.28 25.17
N GLY A 242 -4.86 6.47 24.29
CA GLY A 242 -4.60 6.88 22.90
C GLY A 242 -3.91 5.77 22.10
N GLY A 243 -3.34 6.11 20.94
CA GLY A 243 -2.60 5.14 20.12
C GLY A 243 -2.38 5.59 18.67
N SER A 244 -1.79 4.71 17.86
CA SER A 244 -1.58 4.94 16.43
C SER A 244 -2.03 3.75 15.58
N LEU A 245 -2.86 4.00 14.58
CA LEU A 245 -3.24 3.03 13.56
C LEU A 245 -2.56 3.41 12.24
N ILE A 246 -1.91 2.43 11.63
CA ILE A 246 -1.25 2.51 10.33
C ILE A 246 -1.94 1.52 9.42
N LEU A 247 -2.69 2.01 8.44
CA LEU A 247 -3.42 1.15 7.50
C LEU A 247 -2.64 1.07 6.19
N VAL A 248 -2.26 -0.13 5.77
CA VAL A 248 -1.55 -0.30 4.49
C VAL A 248 -2.57 -0.25 3.36
N ALA A 249 -2.65 0.91 2.72
CA ALA A 249 -3.43 1.15 1.52
C ALA A 249 -2.62 0.76 0.27
N SER A 250 -2.56 1.63 -0.73
CA SER A 250 -1.78 1.48 -1.97
C SER A 250 -1.93 2.74 -2.81
N MET A 251 -0.93 3.08 -3.62
CA MET A 251 -1.10 4.09 -4.69
C MET A 251 -2.33 3.79 -5.56
N SER A 252 -2.68 2.51 -5.73
CA SER A 252 -3.88 2.03 -6.44
C SER A 252 -5.21 2.57 -5.90
N GLY A 253 -5.23 3.12 -4.68
CA GLY A 253 -6.40 3.81 -4.15
C GLY A 253 -6.57 5.24 -4.70
N SER A 254 -5.53 5.79 -5.32
CA SER A 254 -5.46 7.17 -5.82
C SER A 254 -5.26 7.23 -7.34
N ILE A 255 -4.91 6.10 -7.98
CA ILE A 255 -4.69 5.98 -9.44
C ILE A 255 -5.28 4.69 -9.98
N VAL A 256 -5.31 4.58 -11.30
CA VAL A 256 -5.59 3.32 -12.00
C VAL A 256 -4.28 2.75 -12.51
N ASN A 257 -3.92 1.56 -12.03
CA ASN A 257 -2.70 0.89 -12.45
C ASN A 257 -2.75 0.50 -13.92
N TYR A 258 -1.58 0.45 -14.56
CA TYR A 258 -1.39 0.03 -15.93
C TYR A 258 -0.13 -0.83 -16.03
N PRO A 259 -0.11 -1.90 -16.85
CA PRO A 259 -1.16 -2.33 -17.79
C PRO A 259 -2.26 -3.22 -17.21
N GLN A 260 -2.10 -3.69 -15.96
CA GLN A 260 -2.96 -4.73 -15.40
C GLN A 260 -4.36 -4.21 -14.99
N GLU A 261 -5.40 -4.97 -15.35
CA GLU A 261 -6.74 -4.74 -14.86
C GLU A 261 -6.92 -5.26 -13.43
N GLN A 262 -7.36 -4.40 -12.52
CA GLN A 262 -7.49 -4.72 -11.08
C GLN A 262 -8.51 -3.81 -10.37
N SER A 263 -9.66 -3.56 -11.00
CA SER A 263 -10.64 -2.57 -10.54
C SER A 263 -11.13 -2.78 -9.10
N CYS A 264 -11.34 -4.04 -8.68
CA CYS A 264 -11.73 -4.35 -7.30
C CYS A 264 -10.64 -3.99 -6.28
N TYR A 265 -9.37 -4.29 -6.60
CA TYR A 265 -8.25 -3.92 -5.74
C TYR A 265 -8.16 -2.41 -5.57
N ASN A 266 -8.22 -1.67 -6.67
CA ASN A 266 -8.18 -0.20 -6.64
C ASN A 266 -9.33 0.36 -5.78
N ALA A 267 -10.57 -0.13 -6.01
CA ALA A 267 -11.72 0.27 -5.20
C ALA A 267 -11.55 -0.06 -3.71
N SER A 268 -11.01 -1.24 -3.38
CA SER A 268 -10.77 -1.64 -1.99
C SER A 268 -9.77 -0.72 -1.30
N LYS A 269 -8.68 -0.33 -1.99
CA LYS A 269 -7.62 0.51 -1.43
C LYS A 269 -8.04 1.98 -1.35
N ALA A 270 -8.83 2.48 -2.30
CA ALA A 270 -9.49 3.78 -2.17
C ALA A 270 -10.42 3.82 -0.95
N GLY A 271 -11.16 2.73 -0.73
CA GLY A 271 -12.00 2.54 0.46
C GLY A 271 -11.18 2.59 1.76
N VAL A 272 -10.02 1.94 1.81
CA VAL A 272 -9.13 1.98 2.99
C VAL A 272 -8.60 3.38 3.27
N ILE A 273 -8.19 4.13 2.23
CA ILE A 273 -7.73 5.52 2.36
C ILE A 273 -8.83 6.39 2.97
N GLN A 274 -10.04 6.34 2.40
CA GLN A 274 -11.14 7.16 2.88
C GLN A 274 -11.63 6.71 4.27
N PHE A 275 -11.66 5.40 4.53
CA PHE A 275 -11.97 4.85 5.84
C PHE A 275 -10.99 5.38 6.90
N GLY A 276 -9.68 5.32 6.64
CA GLY A 276 -8.65 5.84 7.53
C GLY A 276 -8.85 7.31 7.87
N LYS A 277 -9.20 8.15 6.88
CA LYS A 277 -9.55 9.57 7.10
C LYS A 277 -10.76 9.75 8.00
N SER A 278 -11.83 8.96 7.80
CA SER A 278 -13.03 9.03 8.62
C SER A 278 -12.74 8.70 10.08
N ILE A 279 -12.08 7.56 10.35
CA ILE A 279 -11.81 7.15 11.73
C ILE A 279 -10.72 8.00 12.40
N ALA A 280 -9.81 8.62 11.64
CA ALA A 280 -8.91 9.66 12.16
C ALA A 280 -9.70 10.84 12.75
N ALA A 281 -10.69 11.34 12.02
CA ALA A 281 -11.52 12.46 12.47
C ALA A 281 -12.40 12.06 13.66
N GLU A 282 -12.99 10.87 13.62
CA GLU A 282 -13.86 10.38 14.70
C GLU A 282 -13.08 10.11 16.00
N TRP A 283 -11.85 9.60 15.91
CA TRP A 283 -11.10 9.09 17.06
C TRP A 283 -10.01 10.03 17.59
N ALA A 284 -9.77 11.17 16.93
CA ALA A 284 -8.85 12.19 17.41
C ALA A 284 -9.15 12.63 18.86
N LYS A 285 -10.44 12.70 19.24
CA LYS A 285 -10.87 13.03 20.62
C LYS A 285 -10.43 12.02 21.69
N TYR A 286 -10.01 10.82 21.28
CA TYR A 286 -9.47 9.78 22.17
C TYR A 286 -7.94 9.74 22.17
N GLY A 287 -7.26 10.69 21.52
CA GLY A 287 -5.80 10.66 21.35
C GLY A 287 -5.33 9.52 20.43
N ILE A 288 -6.22 9.00 19.57
CA ILE A 288 -5.89 7.96 18.59
C ILE A 288 -5.65 8.63 17.25
N ARG A 289 -4.48 8.36 16.67
CA ARG A 289 -4.11 8.81 15.32
C ARG A 289 -4.34 7.68 14.34
N VAL A 290 -4.80 8.00 13.14
CA VAL A 290 -4.97 7.02 12.06
C VAL A 290 -4.39 7.59 10.78
N ASN A 291 -3.45 6.89 10.16
CA ASN A 291 -2.86 7.27 8.88
C ASN A 291 -2.78 6.06 7.96
N THR A 292 -2.70 6.31 6.65
CA THR A 292 -2.49 5.27 5.65
C THR A 292 -1.10 5.40 5.02
N ILE A 293 -0.47 4.24 4.78
CA ILE A 293 0.70 4.14 3.92
C ILE A 293 0.22 3.60 2.58
N SER A 294 0.54 4.29 1.48
CA SER A 294 0.17 3.92 0.13
C SER A 294 1.41 3.61 -0.72
N PRO A 295 1.91 2.36 -0.69
CA PRO A 295 3.06 1.96 -1.48
C PRO A 295 2.76 1.94 -2.97
N GLY A 296 3.81 2.16 -3.76
CA GLY A 296 3.84 1.81 -5.17
C GLY A 296 4.10 0.32 -5.42
N TYR A 297 4.70 0.01 -6.56
CA TYR A 297 5.14 -1.36 -6.85
C TYR A 297 6.35 -1.73 -6.00
N MET A 298 6.16 -2.67 -5.07
CA MET A 298 7.20 -3.18 -4.18
C MET A 298 7.73 -4.53 -4.67
N ASP A 299 9.02 -4.78 -4.57
CA ASP A 299 9.65 -6.05 -4.93
C ASP A 299 9.44 -7.13 -3.86
N THR A 300 8.19 -7.57 -3.73
CA THR A 300 7.77 -8.62 -2.80
C THR A 300 7.88 -10.01 -3.45
N ALA A 301 7.85 -11.07 -2.63
CA ALA A 301 7.74 -12.45 -3.12
C ALA A 301 6.56 -12.66 -4.09
N LEU A 302 5.44 -11.94 -3.93
CA LEU A 302 4.29 -11.98 -4.85
C LEU A 302 4.65 -11.47 -6.25
N ASN A 303 5.56 -10.51 -6.33
CA ASN A 303 5.98 -9.92 -7.59
C ASN A 303 7.20 -10.63 -8.19
N ARG A 304 8.01 -11.35 -7.41
CA ARG A 304 9.19 -12.13 -7.85
C ARG A 304 8.83 -13.42 -8.62
N VAL A 305 7.89 -13.33 -9.57
CA VAL A 305 7.49 -14.44 -10.45
C VAL A 305 7.83 -14.13 -11.92
N PRO A 306 8.32 -15.11 -12.71
CA PRO A 306 8.72 -14.88 -14.11
C PRO A 306 7.60 -14.32 -15.00
N ALA A 307 6.34 -14.64 -14.70
CA ALA A 307 5.18 -14.18 -15.45
C ALA A 307 4.99 -12.65 -15.43
N LEU A 308 5.59 -11.95 -14.45
CA LEU A 308 5.43 -10.50 -14.29
C LEU A 308 6.59 -9.68 -14.88
N GLU A 309 7.64 -10.30 -15.42
CA GLU A 309 8.84 -9.56 -15.88
C GLU A 309 8.53 -8.52 -16.97
N ALA A 310 7.60 -8.80 -17.89
CA ALA A 310 7.16 -7.83 -18.88
C ALA A 310 6.41 -6.64 -18.24
N GLN A 311 5.55 -6.91 -17.26
CA GLN A 311 4.80 -5.88 -16.53
C GLN A 311 5.73 -5.03 -15.68
N LYS A 312 6.70 -5.64 -14.99
CA LYS A 312 7.72 -4.92 -14.22
C LYS A 312 8.50 -3.92 -15.05
N LYS A 313 8.82 -4.22 -16.32
CA LYS A 313 9.47 -3.26 -17.22
C LYS A 313 8.61 -2.01 -17.43
N ILE A 314 7.31 -2.20 -17.63
CA ILE A 314 6.36 -1.10 -17.79
C ILE A 314 6.26 -0.31 -16.47
N TRP A 315 6.07 -1.00 -15.35
CA TRP A 315 6.01 -0.38 -14.02
C TRP A 315 7.24 0.47 -13.75
N ARG A 316 8.46 -0.06 -13.96
CA ARG A 316 9.71 0.68 -13.80
C ARG A 316 9.77 1.89 -14.73
N SER A 317 9.43 1.73 -16.00
CA SER A 317 9.45 2.84 -16.97
C SER A 317 8.48 3.97 -16.66
N MET A 318 7.43 3.68 -15.88
CA MET A 318 6.43 4.65 -15.44
C MET A 318 6.72 5.20 -14.03
N THR A 319 7.66 4.62 -13.29
CA THR A 319 8.14 5.16 -12.02
C THR A 319 9.28 6.16 -12.29
N PRO A 320 9.21 7.42 -11.85
CA PRO A 320 10.30 8.39 -12.02
C PRO A 320 11.66 7.92 -11.47
N GLN A 321 11.68 7.18 -10.36
CA GLN A 321 12.92 6.55 -9.84
C GLN A 321 13.39 5.31 -10.62
N ASN A 322 12.67 4.91 -11.68
CA ASN A 322 13.00 3.81 -12.61
C ASN A 322 13.30 2.45 -11.95
N ARG A 323 12.57 2.13 -10.88
CA ARG A 323 12.70 0.88 -10.12
C ARG A 323 11.41 0.52 -9.40
N LEU A 324 11.35 -0.71 -8.89
CA LEU A 324 10.41 -1.07 -7.84
C LEU A 324 10.99 -0.62 -6.49
N GLY A 325 10.11 -0.35 -5.53
CA GLY A 325 10.51 -0.14 -4.15
C GLY A 325 10.96 -1.44 -3.50
N ASN A 326 11.98 -1.40 -2.65
CA ASN A 326 12.32 -2.53 -1.79
C ASN A 326 11.36 -2.55 -0.59
N VAL A 327 11.05 -3.74 -0.11
CA VAL A 327 10.08 -3.95 0.99
C VAL A 327 10.45 -3.21 2.28
N ASP A 328 11.74 -3.05 2.54
CA ASP A 328 12.30 -2.36 3.71
C ASP A 328 12.21 -0.83 3.62
N GLU A 329 11.94 -0.26 2.44
CA GLU A 329 11.75 1.20 2.30
C GLU A 329 10.47 1.70 3.00
N LEU A 330 9.54 0.81 3.35
CA LEU A 330 8.37 1.15 4.17
C LEU A 330 8.69 1.25 5.66
N ASN A 331 9.80 0.64 6.10
CA ASN A 331 10.11 0.44 7.51
C ASN A 331 10.21 1.76 8.28
N GLY A 332 10.98 2.72 7.75
CA GLY A 332 11.17 4.02 8.37
C GLY A 332 9.85 4.80 8.50
N LEU A 333 8.99 4.73 7.49
CA LEU A 333 7.68 5.38 7.51
C LEU A 333 6.74 4.72 8.53
N CYS A 334 6.73 3.39 8.60
CA CYS A 334 5.96 2.66 9.61
C CYS A 334 6.39 3.05 11.03
N VAL A 335 7.69 3.04 11.31
CA VAL A 335 8.23 3.46 12.62
C VAL A 335 7.87 4.91 12.92
N PHE A 336 8.05 5.83 11.97
CA PHE A 336 7.65 7.24 12.13
C PHE A 336 6.19 7.37 12.54
N LEU A 337 5.26 6.73 11.80
CA LEU A 337 3.83 6.80 12.09
C LEU A 337 3.44 6.11 13.40
N ALA A 338 4.18 5.09 13.83
CA ALA A 338 4.00 4.39 15.10
C ALA A 338 4.55 5.18 16.31
N SER A 339 5.54 6.04 16.05
CA SER A 339 6.28 6.81 17.07
C SER A 339 5.58 8.12 17.46
N ASP A 340 6.15 8.80 18.46
CA ASP A 340 5.65 10.09 18.94
C ASP A 340 6.09 11.27 18.05
N ALA A 341 7.05 11.04 17.15
CA ALA A 341 7.46 12.00 16.13
C ALA A 341 6.32 12.36 15.15
N SER A 342 5.30 11.50 15.03
CA SER A 342 4.11 11.74 14.22
C SER A 342 2.89 12.15 15.06
N SER A 343 3.08 12.65 16.28
CA SER A 343 2.01 13.02 17.23
C SER A 343 0.99 14.03 16.67
N PHE A 344 1.35 14.82 15.66
CA PHE A 344 0.44 15.76 14.98
C PHE A 344 0.01 15.29 13.57
N VAL A 345 0.35 14.06 13.17
CA VAL A 345 -0.03 13.48 11.88
C VAL A 345 -1.20 12.51 12.10
N THR A 346 -2.37 12.86 11.59
CA THR A 346 -3.57 12.01 11.56
C THR A 346 -4.42 12.32 10.32
N GLY A 347 -5.11 11.33 9.78
CA GLY A 347 -5.92 11.42 8.57
C GLY A 347 -5.12 11.58 7.27
N SER A 348 -3.79 11.38 7.32
CA SER A 348 -2.93 11.51 6.15
C SER A 348 -2.81 10.19 5.39
N ASP A 349 -2.85 10.28 4.06
CA ASP A 349 -2.40 9.21 3.16
C ASP A 349 -1.01 9.54 2.66
N ILE A 350 -0.04 8.69 2.98
CA ILE A 350 1.37 8.93 2.66
C ILE A 350 1.78 7.98 1.54
N LEU A 351 1.97 8.54 0.36
CA LEU A 351 2.45 7.84 -0.83
C LEU A 351 3.96 7.56 -0.71
N ILE A 352 4.35 6.33 -1.04
CA ILE A 352 5.74 5.88 -1.12
C ILE A 352 5.89 4.96 -2.33
N ASP A 353 6.01 5.58 -3.51
CA ASP A 353 5.83 4.91 -4.79
C ASP A 353 6.92 5.24 -5.83
N GLY A 354 8.03 5.83 -5.40
CA GLY A 354 9.11 6.25 -6.29
C GLY A 354 8.71 7.38 -7.25
N GLY A 355 7.63 8.11 -6.94
CA GLY A 355 7.09 9.20 -7.74
C GLY A 355 6.05 8.77 -8.78
N TYR A 356 5.61 7.50 -8.78
CA TYR A 356 4.70 6.97 -9.79
C TYR A 356 3.41 7.81 -9.90
N HIS A 357 2.86 8.25 -8.77
CA HIS A 357 1.66 9.08 -8.71
C HIS A 357 1.85 10.53 -9.18
N CYS A 358 3.09 11.00 -9.43
CA CYS A 358 3.33 12.40 -9.78
C CYS A 358 2.89 12.80 -11.19
N TRP A 359 2.60 11.85 -12.09
CA TRP A 359 2.17 12.11 -13.47
C TRP A 359 0.79 11.54 -13.80
#